data_AF-A0AAE1DWV8-F1
#
_entry.id   AF-A0AAE1DWV8-F1
#
_cell.length_a   1.000
_cell.length_b   1.000
_cell.length_c   1.000
_cell.angle_alpha   90.00
_cell.angle_beta   90.00
_cell.angle_gamma   90.00
#
_symmetry.space_group_name_H-M   'P 1'
#
loop_
_entity.id
_entity.type
_entity.pdbx_description
1 polymer ?
#
loop_
_entity_poly.entity_id
_entity_poly.type
_entity_poly.pdbx_seq_one_letter_code
_entity_poly.pdbx_strand_id
1 'polypeptide(L)'
;MWKRFRILLVIELGFLFLTSALEMTLDLETRFVPSGHTTCGVLRCREEGVYPRINVIAEMEMFRRRSSADQSVKIATVSKRKQTLSRMWSGLKVDGIWAKQKAEITLHLVEEVDCRQAEFTCRVSAVDGLGLHRVSESRVGGSGDKTDEPDVHLLSESDATLTGSSALQLSAIIQQTHSSLEGALRQLQARFDDTSRLSENRLEDKLSKLEDTVARWERNIDTLRAVCPNVSSISQINEKLKNTSERMNSIETNVVALQTNMKEISQSNTQIGMKVESFNSLSENQVKDIYQHSMNISESLRASVLEVLHSSQAVVLSKLDNPADLVPGKLSRCEKDAFAKPSLTAYHVIIPEDQDAPYLCDTATRGGGWIVIQRRSTGNVDFFQDWATYKAGFGALDDDFWLGNEKIYTLTSKQPHEMIVSLKFNGIFQFAHYDYFSLGDEASGYKLNIGKYSGTAGNSMLNHRNMPFSTFDKDHDFHKTSNCAQENHGAWWYRLCHSSNLNGRWGDSGGRGATWSSISRSQSVTFSEMKIRPLPD
;
A
#
# COMPACT_ATOMS: atom_id res chain seq x y z
N MET A 1 -35.71 -53.65 -37.04
CA MET A 1 -36.36 -53.82 -35.71
C MET A 1 -35.26 -53.90 -34.67
N TRP A 2 -34.86 -52.76 -34.09
CA TRP A 2 -33.60 -52.64 -33.34
C TRP A 2 -33.78 -53.03 -31.86
N LYS A 3 -33.06 -54.06 -31.40
CA LYS A 3 -33.12 -54.53 -30.00
C LYS A 3 -32.23 -53.68 -29.09
N ARG A 4 -32.83 -52.84 -28.23
CA ARG A 4 -32.15 -52.34 -27.02
C ARG A 4 -31.96 -53.50 -26.05
N PHE A 5 -30.78 -54.13 -26.05
CA PHE A 5 -30.43 -55.13 -25.05
C PHE A 5 -30.07 -54.44 -23.72
N ARG A 6 -31.00 -54.43 -22.76
CA ARG A 6 -30.70 -54.18 -21.34
C ARG A 6 -30.43 -55.51 -20.65
N ILE A 7 -29.17 -55.78 -20.30
CA ILE A 7 -28.80 -56.90 -19.43
C ILE A 7 -28.75 -56.36 -18.00
N LEU A 8 -29.76 -56.71 -17.20
CA LEU A 8 -29.82 -56.38 -15.77
C LEU A 8 -29.31 -57.59 -14.97
N LEU A 9 -28.15 -57.44 -14.34
CA LEU A 9 -27.48 -58.50 -13.59
C LEU A 9 -27.63 -58.21 -12.09
N VAL A 10 -28.48 -58.97 -11.41
CA VAL A 10 -28.72 -58.83 -9.97
C VAL A 10 -27.67 -59.65 -9.22
N ILE A 11 -26.88 -58.98 -8.37
CA ILE A 11 -25.97 -59.63 -7.43
C ILE A 11 -26.70 -59.77 -6.10
N GLU A 12 -27.08 -60.99 -5.73
CA GLU A 12 -27.65 -61.25 -4.41
C GLU A 12 -26.56 -61.21 -3.32
N LEU A 13 -26.79 -60.40 -2.30
CA LEU A 13 -26.18 -60.52 -0.97
C LEU A 13 -27.30 -60.36 0.07
N GLY A 14 -27.25 -61.16 1.13
CA GLY A 14 -28.39 -61.34 2.03
C GLY A 14 -28.86 -60.07 2.74
N PHE A 15 -30.18 -59.93 2.87
CA PHE A 15 -30.87 -58.94 3.71
C PHE A 15 -30.57 -57.45 3.43
N LEU A 16 -30.51 -57.05 2.16
CA LEU A 16 -31.09 -55.78 1.66
C LEU A 16 -31.09 -55.76 0.12
N PHE A 17 -32.27 -55.63 -0.50
CA PHE A 17 -32.38 -55.55 -1.97
C PHE A 17 -31.79 -54.25 -2.50
N LEU A 18 -30.56 -54.30 -3.03
CA LEU A 18 -29.84 -53.16 -3.63
C LEU A 18 -29.31 -53.53 -5.02
N THR A 19 -30.10 -53.23 -6.06
CA THR A 19 -29.75 -53.51 -7.45
C THR A 19 -28.88 -52.41 -8.05
N SER A 20 -27.60 -52.71 -8.33
CA SER A 20 -26.73 -51.89 -9.19
C SER A 20 -26.83 -52.36 -10.64
N ALA A 21 -27.10 -51.45 -11.59
CA ALA A 21 -27.18 -51.79 -13.01
C ALA A 21 -26.00 -51.23 -13.81
N LEU A 22 -25.20 -52.12 -14.40
CA LEU A 22 -24.21 -51.76 -15.43
C LEU A 22 -24.94 -51.69 -16.78
N GLU A 23 -25.14 -50.50 -17.33
CA GLU A 23 -25.80 -50.35 -18.61
C GLU A 23 -24.79 -50.29 -19.76
N MET A 24 -24.91 -51.24 -20.69
CA MET A 24 -24.09 -51.32 -21.90
C MET A 24 -24.98 -51.20 -23.13
N THR A 25 -25.08 -49.99 -23.69
CA THR A 25 -25.89 -49.70 -24.89
C THR A 25 -25.02 -49.65 -26.13
N LEU A 26 -25.31 -50.50 -27.11
CA LEU A 26 -24.87 -50.34 -28.49
C LEU A 26 -25.94 -49.55 -29.27
N ASP A 27 -25.53 -48.43 -29.85
CA ASP A 27 -26.31 -47.62 -30.76
C ASP A 27 -25.67 -47.71 -32.17
N LEU A 28 -26.46 -48.05 -33.18
CA LEU A 28 -25.99 -48.31 -34.55
C LEU A 28 -26.44 -47.23 -35.54
N GLU A 29 -26.80 -46.04 -35.03
CA GLU A 29 -27.00 -44.87 -35.87
C GLU A 29 -25.66 -44.26 -36.33
N THR A 30 -25.49 -44.15 -37.65
CA THR A 30 -24.32 -43.52 -38.29
C THR A 30 -24.30 -42.01 -38.05
N ARG A 31 -23.59 -41.57 -37.00
CA ARG A 31 -23.44 -40.14 -36.66
C ARG A 31 -22.05 -39.63 -37.03
N PHE A 32 -21.99 -38.46 -37.65
CA PHE A 32 -20.72 -37.78 -37.99
C PHE A 32 -20.02 -37.29 -36.72
N VAL A 33 -18.73 -37.61 -36.59
CA VAL A 33 -17.88 -37.12 -35.48
C VAL A 33 -17.00 -35.97 -36.00
N PRO A 34 -16.74 -34.88 -35.24
CA PRO A 34 -15.99 -33.69 -35.72
C PRO A 34 -14.50 -33.88 -36.08
N SER A 35 -14.05 -35.11 -36.35
CA SER A 35 -12.66 -35.47 -36.65
C SER A 35 -12.50 -36.22 -37.99
N GLY A 36 -13.40 -35.99 -38.95
CA GLY A 36 -13.22 -36.43 -40.35
C GLY A 36 -13.44 -37.92 -40.65
N HIS A 37 -13.94 -38.70 -39.69
CA HIS A 37 -14.23 -40.13 -39.88
C HIS A 37 -15.69 -40.45 -39.54
N THR A 38 -16.33 -41.24 -40.41
CA THR A 38 -17.67 -41.81 -40.19
C THR A 38 -17.59 -43.02 -39.26
N THR A 39 -18.58 -43.18 -38.37
CA THR A 39 -18.67 -44.34 -37.47
C THR A 39 -19.84 -45.23 -37.86
N CYS A 40 -19.63 -46.56 -37.89
CA CYS A 40 -20.69 -47.55 -38.12
C CYS A 40 -21.54 -47.83 -36.87
N GLY A 41 -21.07 -47.40 -35.69
CA GLY A 41 -21.79 -47.53 -34.43
C GLY A 41 -21.08 -46.85 -33.25
N VAL A 42 -21.81 -46.65 -32.17
CA VAL A 42 -21.32 -46.09 -30.90
C VAL A 42 -21.76 -47.00 -29.77
N LEU A 43 -20.81 -47.59 -29.05
CA LEU A 43 -21.07 -48.45 -27.90
C LEU A 43 -20.69 -47.71 -26.62
N ARG A 44 -21.64 -47.52 -25.71
CA ARG A 44 -21.42 -46.91 -24.40
C ARG A 44 -21.56 -47.92 -23.29
N CYS A 45 -20.64 -47.90 -22.34
CA CYS A 45 -20.79 -48.56 -21.05
C CYS A 45 -20.80 -47.50 -19.94
N ARG A 46 -21.85 -47.50 -19.11
CA ARG A 46 -22.07 -46.54 -18.03
C ARG A 46 -22.75 -47.19 -16.83
N GLU A 47 -22.64 -46.56 -15.67
CA GLU A 47 -23.40 -46.92 -14.48
C GLU A 47 -24.76 -46.18 -14.45
N GLU A 48 -25.88 -46.92 -14.33
CA GLU A 48 -27.18 -46.33 -13.94
C GLU A 48 -27.56 -46.74 -12.50
N GLY A 49 -27.70 -45.74 -11.63
CA GLY A 49 -28.04 -45.90 -10.22
C GLY A 49 -27.99 -44.58 -9.46
N VAL A 50 -28.83 -44.46 -8.42
CA VAL A 50 -28.96 -43.27 -7.55
C VAL A 50 -29.23 -43.70 -6.10
N TYR A 51 -28.23 -44.25 -5.40
CA TYR A 51 -28.32 -44.53 -3.95
C TYR A 51 -27.01 -44.25 -3.20
N PRO A 52 -27.06 -43.75 -1.93
CA PRO A 52 -25.88 -43.15 -1.29
C PRO A 52 -24.89 -44.15 -0.63
N ARG A 53 -25.01 -45.45 -0.90
CA ARG A 53 -24.28 -46.52 -0.20
C ARG A 53 -23.64 -47.57 -1.12
N ILE A 54 -23.49 -47.28 -2.41
CA ILE A 54 -22.66 -48.11 -3.29
C ILE A 54 -21.20 -47.67 -3.13
N ASN A 55 -20.52 -48.36 -2.22
CA ASN A 55 -19.18 -48.93 -2.39
C ASN A 55 -18.31 -48.32 -3.49
N VAL A 56 -17.17 -47.72 -3.11
CA VAL A 56 -16.30 -46.94 -4.01
C VAL A 56 -15.87 -47.78 -5.22
N ILE A 57 -16.32 -47.37 -6.41
CA ILE A 57 -15.84 -47.92 -7.67
C ILE A 57 -14.33 -47.70 -7.74
N ALA A 58 -13.57 -48.73 -8.05
CA ALA A 58 -12.11 -48.66 -8.18
C ALA A 58 -11.72 -48.28 -9.62
N GLU A 59 -12.30 -48.99 -10.60
CA GLU A 59 -12.00 -48.86 -12.03
C GLU A 59 -13.13 -49.43 -12.90
N MET A 60 -13.20 -48.95 -14.14
CA MET A 60 -14.02 -49.52 -15.22
C MET A 60 -13.13 -49.82 -16.42
N GLU A 61 -13.32 -50.99 -17.03
CA GLU A 61 -12.49 -51.51 -18.12
C GLU A 61 -13.36 -51.96 -19.30
N MET A 62 -12.80 -51.93 -20.52
CA MET A 62 -13.41 -52.57 -21.70
C MET A 62 -12.41 -53.43 -22.45
N PHE A 63 -12.92 -54.53 -22.99
CA PHE A 63 -12.18 -55.54 -23.75
C PHE A 63 -12.84 -55.78 -25.12
N ARG A 64 -12.04 -56.01 -26.17
CA ARG A 64 -12.48 -56.48 -27.49
C ARG A 64 -12.03 -57.92 -27.72
N ARG A 65 -12.94 -58.76 -28.21
CA ARG A 65 -12.67 -60.10 -28.76
C ARG A 65 -13.09 -60.09 -30.23
N ARG A 66 -12.23 -60.58 -31.13
CA ARG A 66 -12.58 -60.82 -32.54
C ARG A 66 -12.96 -62.30 -32.68
N SER A 67 -13.92 -62.61 -33.54
CA SER A 67 -14.53 -63.96 -33.65
C SER A 67 -13.55 -65.12 -33.89
N SER A 68 -12.35 -64.83 -34.43
CA SER A 68 -11.29 -65.80 -34.71
C SER A 68 -10.19 -65.93 -33.64
N ALA A 69 -10.29 -65.24 -32.50
CA ALA A 69 -9.25 -65.23 -31.47
C ALA A 69 -9.80 -65.46 -30.05
N ASP A 70 -9.22 -66.42 -29.32
CA ASP A 70 -9.72 -66.83 -28.01
C ASP A 70 -9.29 -65.91 -26.83
N GLN A 71 -8.51 -64.87 -27.10
CA GLN A 71 -8.07 -63.91 -26.08
C GLN A 71 -8.74 -62.54 -26.25
N SER A 72 -9.36 -62.05 -25.18
CA SER A 72 -9.96 -60.71 -25.10
C SER A 72 -8.91 -59.66 -24.75
N VAL A 73 -8.67 -58.69 -25.63
CA VAL A 73 -7.65 -57.64 -25.44
C VAL A 73 -8.26 -56.43 -24.73
N LYS A 74 -7.59 -55.91 -23.71
CA LYS A 74 -8.03 -54.70 -22.97
C LYS A 74 -7.83 -53.43 -23.80
N ILE A 75 -8.92 -52.75 -24.14
CA ILE A 75 -8.95 -51.57 -25.01
C ILE A 75 -9.28 -50.25 -24.28
N ALA A 76 -9.78 -50.30 -23.05
CA ALA A 76 -9.98 -49.10 -22.23
C ALA A 76 -9.88 -49.40 -20.72
N THR A 77 -9.43 -48.42 -19.96
CA THR A 77 -9.52 -48.36 -18.49
C THR A 77 -9.69 -46.90 -18.06
N VAL A 78 -10.66 -46.62 -17.19
CA VAL A 78 -10.76 -45.36 -16.42
C VAL A 78 -10.86 -45.66 -14.93
N SER A 79 -10.25 -44.82 -14.10
CA SER A 79 -10.19 -45.03 -12.64
C SER A 79 -9.91 -43.71 -11.91
N LYS A 80 -9.99 -43.73 -10.57
CA LYS A 80 -9.60 -42.58 -9.73
C LYS A 80 -8.17 -42.07 -10.02
N ARG A 81 -7.25 -42.92 -10.51
CA ARG A 81 -5.88 -42.56 -10.89
C ARG A 81 -5.74 -42.10 -12.35
N LYS A 82 -6.63 -42.52 -13.25
CA LYS A 82 -6.64 -42.15 -14.67
C LYS A 82 -8.05 -41.70 -15.06
N GLN A 83 -8.33 -40.43 -14.80
CA GLN A 83 -9.71 -39.92 -14.75
C GLN A 83 -10.30 -39.57 -16.11
N THR A 84 -9.46 -39.42 -17.13
CA THR A 84 -9.89 -39.20 -18.51
C THR A 84 -9.07 -40.07 -19.47
N LEU A 85 -9.72 -40.49 -20.54
CA LEU A 85 -9.13 -41.23 -21.65
C LEU A 85 -9.70 -40.66 -22.95
N SER A 86 -8.83 -40.37 -23.92
CA SER A 86 -9.17 -40.08 -25.31
C SER A 86 -8.04 -40.66 -26.14
N ARG A 87 -8.32 -41.68 -26.96
CA ARG A 87 -7.33 -42.27 -27.87
C ARG A 87 -7.96 -42.89 -29.10
N MET A 88 -7.25 -42.87 -30.22
CA MET A 88 -7.59 -43.62 -31.43
C MET A 88 -6.64 -44.82 -31.56
N TRP A 89 -7.17 -46.00 -31.87
CA TRP A 89 -6.40 -47.25 -31.97
C TRP A 89 -7.14 -48.30 -32.81
N SER A 90 -6.54 -48.81 -33.89
CA SER A 90 -7.03 -49.97 -34.68
C SER A 90 -8.55 -49.95 -34.99
N GLY A 91 -9.03 -48.90 -35.67
CA GLY A 91 -10.44 -48.80 -36.07
C GLY A 91 -11.41 -48.32 -34.99
N LEU A 92 -10.90 -47.95 -33.82
CA LEU A 92 -11.68 -47.47 -32.68
C LEU A 92 -11.22 -46.08 -32.25
N LYS A 93 -12.15 -45.17 -31.96
CA LYS A 93 -11.92 -44.03 -31.06
C LYS A 93 -12.53 -44.34 -29.70
N VAL A 94 -11.73 -44.19 -28.64
CA VAL A 94 -12.04 -44.56 -27.27
C VAL A 94 -12.00 -43.31 -26.41
N ASP A 95 -13.17 -42.87 -25.95
CA ASP A 95 -13.33 -41.78 -25.01
C ASP A 95 -13.82 -42.34 -23.66
N GLY A 96 -13.33 -41.81 -22.54
CA GLY A 96 -13.73 -42.29 -21.21
C GLY A 96 -13.52 -41.23 -20.13
N ILE A 97 -14.46 -41.18 -19.19
CA ILE A 97 -14.52 -40.16 -18.13
C ILE A 97 -14.81 -40.82 -16.78
N TRP A 98 -14.12 -40.34 -15.76
CA TRP A 98 -14.34 -40.67 -14.35
C TRP A 98 -14.56 -39.38 -13.57
N ALA A 99 -15.79 -39.14 -13.11
CA ALA A 99 -16.14 -37.90 -12.41
C ALA A 99 -17.20 -38.17 -11.33
N LYS A 100 -17.04 -37.56 -10.15
CA LYS A 100 -17.99 -37.65 -9.02
C LYS A 100 -18.39 -39.10 -8.67
N GLN A 101 -17.41 -40.00 -8.65
CA GLN A 101 -17.57 -41.46 -8.44
C GLN A 101 -18.35 -42.23 -9.52
N LYS A 102 -18.71 -41.59 -10.65
CA LYS A 102 -19.28 -42.27 -11.82
C LYS A 102 -18.23 -42.49 -12.91
N ALA A 103 -18.39 -43.59 -13.64
CA ALA A 103 -17.53 -43.98 -14.75
C ALA A 103 -18.36 -44.21 -16.03
N GLU A 104 -17.85 -43.72 -17.16
CA GLU A 104 -18.40 -43.98 -18.48
C GLU A 104 -17.26 -44.16 -19.49
N ILE A 105 -17.40 -45.14 -20.39
CA ILE A 105 -16.53 -45.34 -21.55
C ILE A 105 -17.40 -45.43 -22.81
N THR A 106 -17.06 -44.63 -23.82
CA THR A 106 -17.65 -44.64 -25.16
C THR A 106 -16.64 -45.15 -26.18
N LEU A 107 -17.05 -46.16 -26.95
CA LEU A 107 -16.34 -46.65 -28.13
C LEU A 107 -17.06 -46.16 -29.38
N HIS A 108 -16.37 -45.41 -30.22
CA HIS A 108 -16.78 -45.08 -31.57
C HIS A 108 -16.17 -46.10 -32.52
N LEU A 109 -17.02 -46.92 -33.16
CA LEU A 109 -16.64 -47.99 -34.07
C LEU A 109 -16.50 -47.42 -35.49
N VAL A 110 -15.30 -47.48 -36.07
CA VAL A 110 -15.01 -46.93 -37.41
C VAL A 110 -14.96 -48.04 -38.47
N GLU A 111 -14.40 -49.21 -38.13
CA GLU A 111 -14.33 -50.37 -39.02
C GLU A 111 -15.63 -51.20 -38.96
N GLU A 112 -16.25 -51.49 -40.12
CA GLU A 112 -17.52 -52.24 -40.19
C GLU A 112 -17.44 -53.67 -39.61
N VAL A 113 -16.26 -54.30 -39.66
CA VAL A 113 -16.02 -55.62 -39.04
C VAL A 113 -16.25 -55.59 -37.53
N ASP A 114 -15.89 -54.50 -36.85
CA ASP A 114 -16.12 -54.34 -35.42
C ASP A 114 -17.61 -54.07 -35.10
N CYS A 115 -18.39 -53.53 -36.05
CA CYS A 115 -19.84 -53.38 -35.91
C CYS A 115 -20.64 -54.68 -36.19
N ARG A 116 -20.12 -55.60 -37.00
CA ARG A 116 -20.83 -56.84 -37.42
C ARG A 116 -20.32 -58.13 -36.76
N GLN A 117 -19.05 -58.21 -36.35
CA GLN A 117 -18.38 -59.49 -36.02
C GLN A 117 -17.51 -59.47 -34.74
N ALA A 118 -17.36 -58.34 -34.06
CA ALA A 118 -16.65 -58.27 -32.78
C ALA A 118 -17.60 -58.49 -31.58
N GLU A 119 -17.05 -59.06 -30.51
CA GLU A 119 -17.68 -59.09 -29.19
C GLU A 119 -16.94 -58.10 -28.28
N PHE A 120 -17.71 -57.28 -27.56
CA PHE A 120 -17.18 -56.34 -26.57
C PHE A 120 -17.66 -56.74 -25.18
N THR A 121 -16.75 -56.68 -24.21
CA THR A 121 -17.03 -56.87 -22.77
C THR A 121 -16.72 -55.57 -22.03
N CYS A 122 -17.68 -55.05 -21.28
CA CYS A 122 -17.43 -54.03 -20.27
C CYS A 122 -17.35 -54.69 -18.89
N ARG A 123 -16.39 -54.27 -18.07
CA ARG A 123 -16.18 -54.75 -16.70
C ARG A 123 -16.10 -53.54 -15.76
N VAL A 124 -16.77 -53.62 -14.61
CA VAL A 124 -16.63 -52.65 -13.53
C VAL A 124 -16.15 -53.36 -12.26
N SER A 125 -15.18 -52.75 -11.57
CA SER A 125 -14.58 -53.25 -10.34
C SER A 125 -14.83 -52.25 -9.21
N ALA A 126 -15.40 -52.69 -8.09
CA ALA A 126 -15.64 -51.89 -6.90
C ALA A 126 -15.09 -52.57 -5.64
N VAL A 127 -14.87 -51.80 -4.58
CA VAL A 127 -14.49 -52.33 -3.26
C VAL A 127 -15.62 -52.05 -2.27
N ASP A 128 -16.14 -53.10 -1.63
CA ASP A 128 -17.23 -52.96 -0.67
C ASP A 128 -16.78 -52.40 0.69
N GLY A 129 -17.73 -51.98 1.53
CA GLY A 129 -17.47 -51.40 2.85
C GLY A 129 -16.74 -52.32 3.85
N LEU A 130 -16.51 -53.59 3.50
CA LEU A 130 -15.70 -54.55 4.26
C LEU A 130 -14.33 -54.81 3.62
N GLY A 131 -14.01 -54.15 2.51
CA GLY A 131 -12.75 -54.28 1.78
C GLY A 131 -12.74 -55.39 0.72
N LEU A 132 -13.84 -56.09 0.46
CA LEU A 132 -13.87 -57.12 -0.59
C LEU A 132 -14.01 -56.48 -1.97
N HIS A 133 -13.21 -56.98 -2.92
CA HIS A 133 -13.34 -56.65 -4.34
C HIS A 133 -14.56 -57.34 -4.95
N ARG A 134 -15.38 -56.57 -5.66
CA ARG A 134 -16.54 -57.03 -6.44
C ARG A 134 -16.35 -56.65 -7.90
N VAL A 135 -16.74 -57.53 -8.80
CA VAL A 135 -16.61 -57.35 -10.26
C VAL A 135 -17.94 -57.69 -10.92
N SER A 136 -18.38 -56.85 -11.86
CA SER A 136 -19.54 -57.12 -12.72
C SER A 136 -19.15 -56.95 -14.19
N GLU A 137 -19.71 -57.79 -15.06
CA GLU A 137 -19.49 -57.74 -16.51
C GLU A 137 -20.82 -57.60 -17.28
N SER A 138 -20.76 -56.96 -18.44
CA SER A 138 -21.79 -57.01 -19.49
C SER A 138 -21.12 -57.21 -20.84
N ARG A 139 -21.81 -57.87 -21.78
CA ARG A 139 -21.28 -58.20 -23.12
C ARG A 139 -22.28 -57.88 -24.22
N VAL A 140 -21.78 -57.47 -25.38
CA VAL A 140 -22.58 -57.19 -26.58
C VAL A 140 -21.83 -57.69 -27.83
N GLY A 141 -22.57 -58.32 -28.74
CA GLY A 141 -22.10 -58.79 -30.06
C GLY A 141 -23.29 -59.03 -31.00
N GLY A 142 -23.00 -59.26 -32.28
CA GLY A 142 -24.02 -59.52 -33.32
C GLY A 142 -24.56 -60.95 -33.31
N SER A 143 -25.87 -61.10 -33.54
CA SER A 143 -26.57 -62.39 -33.68
C SER A 143 -27.69 -62.24 -34.72
N GLY A 144 -27.92 -63.25 -35.55
CA GLY A 144 -28.75 -63.16 -36.75
C GLY A 144 -30.05 -63.98 -36.72
N ASP A 145 -30.87 -63.68 -37.74
CA ASP A 145 -32.05 -64.40 -38.26
C ASP A 145 -33.42 -64.28 -37.54
N LYS A 146 -34.50 -64.41 -38.34
CA LYS A 146 -35.91 -64.24 -37.95
C LYS A 146 -36.94 -64.56 -39.07
N THR A 147 -37.84 -65.51 -38.83
CA THR A 147 -39.26 -65.58 -39.28
C THR A 147 -40.08 -66.34 -38.19
N ASP A 148 -41.33 -66.82 -38.28
CA ASP A 148 -42.47 -66.83 -39.24
C ASP A 148 -43.78 -67.11 -38.45
N GLU A 149 -44.97 -66.77 -38.97
CA GLU A 149 -46.28 -67.24 -38.43
C GLU A 149 -47.42 -67.14 -39.51
N PRO A 150 -48.26 -68.19 -39.73
CA PRO A 150 -49.29 -68.21 -40.79
C PRO A 150 -50.76 -68.24 -40.29
N ASP A 151 -51.72 -68.05 -41.22
CA ASP A 151 -53.17 -68.03 -40.98
C ASP A 151 -53.94 -69.05 -41.86
N VAL A 152 -55.17 -69.46 -41.50
CA VAL A 152 -55.87 -70.65 -42.06
C VAL A 152 -57.39 -70.46 -42.24
N HIS A 153 -57.94 -70.95 -43.37
CA HIS A 153 -59.38 -71.11 -43.62
C HIS A 153 -59.76 -72.56 -44.01
N LEU A 154 -61.03 -72.92 -43.81
CA LEU A 154 -61.64 -74.23 -44.09
C LEU A 154 -62.82 -74.13 -45.06
N LEU A 155 -63.15 -75.23 -45.74
CA LEU A 155 -64.27 -75.38 -46.67
C LEU A 155 -65.34 -76.34 -46.09
N SER A 156 -66.59 -76.23 -46.59
CA SER A 156 -67.74 -77.04 -46.15
C SER A 156 -68.00 -78.27 -47.04
N GLU A 157 -68.55 -79.32 -46.44
CA GLU A 157 -68.80 -80.63 -47.09
C GLU A 157 -70.15 -80.74 -47.83
N SER A 158 -70.38 -81.92 -48.42
CA SER A 158 -71.48 -82.29 -49.33
C SER A 158 -72.67 -82.99 -48.67
N ASP A 159 -73.87 -82.85 -49.26
CA ASP A 159 -75.11 -83.51 -48.81
C ASP A 159 -75.16 -85.04 -49.04
N ALA A 160 -75.69 -85.76 -48.06
CA ALA A 160 -76.34 -87.07 -48.20
C ALA A 160 -77.43 -87.23 -47.13
N THR A 161 -78.59 -87.81 -47.47
CA THR A 161 -79.80 -87.80 -46.61
C THR A 161 -80.22 -89.17 -46.07
N LEU A 162 -80.79 -89.17 -44.85
CA LEU A 162 -81.35 -90.34 -44.15
C LEU A 162 -82.66 -89.94 -43.43
N THR A 163 -83.55 -90.91 -43.17
CA THR A 163 -84.91 -90.64 -42.65
C THR A 163 -85.38 -91.64 -41.58
N GLY A 164 -86.32 -91.20 -40.73
CA GLY A 164 -87.14 -92.06 -39.86
C GLY A 164 -86.70 -92.13 -38.39
N SER A 165 -87.66 -91.90 -37.48
CA SER A 165 -87.55 -91.97 -36.00
C SER A 165 -86.45 -91.10 -35.35
N SER A 166 -85.18 -91.41 -35.59
CA SER A 166 -84.00 -90.75 -34.98
C SER A 166 -84.01 -89.24 -35.15
N ALA A 167 -84.58 -88.73 -36.25
CA ALA A 167 -84.72 -87.30 -36.53
C ALA A 167 -85.52 -86.52 -35.47
N LEU A 168 -86.52 -87.14 -34.81
CA LEU A 168 -87.32 -86.50 -33.77
C LEU A 168 -86.60 -86.44 -32.41
N GLN A 169 -85.69 -87.39 -32.13
CA GLN A 169 -84.79 -87.28 -30.99
C GLN A 169 -83.68 -86.25 -31.27
N LEU A 170 -83.16 -86.22 -32.50
CA LEU A 170 -82.14 -85.25 -32.91
C LEU A 170 -82.66 -83.81 -32.82
N SER A 171 -83.88 -83.52 -33.30
CA SER A 171 -84.44 -82.16 -33.25
C SER A 171 -84.67 -81.67 -31.81
N ALA A 172 -85.15 -82.53 -30.91
CA ALA A 172 -85.29 -82.21 -29.49
C ALA A 172 -83.93 -81.90 -28.83
N ILE A 173 -82.90 -82.68 -29.13
CA ILE A 173 -81.53 -82.45 -28.65
C ILE A 173 -80.98 -81.12 -29.20
N ILE A 174 -81.14 -80.85 -30.50
CA ILE A 174 -80.70 -79.60 -31.17
C ILE A 174 -81.40 -78.38 -30.55
N GLN A 175 -82.70 -78.46 -30.27
CA GLN A 175 -83.45 -77.35 -29.68
C GLN A 175 -83.06 -77.11 -28.22
N GLN A 176 -82.77 -78.17 -27.46
CA GLN A 176 -82.26 -78.05 -26.09
C GLN A 176 -80.83 -77.49 -26.06
N THR A 177 -79.91 -77.98 -26.90
CA THR A 177 -78.54 -77.45 -26.97
C THR A 177 -78.52 -76.00 -27.45
N HIS A 178 -79.37 -75.62 -28.41
CA HIS A 178 -79.53 -74.23 -28.84
C HIS A 178 -79.95 -73.31 -27.69
N SER A 179 -80.98 -73.67 -26.92
CA SER A 179 -81.42 -72.88 -25.75
C SER A 179 -80.35 -72.77 -24.66
N SER A 180 -79.55 -73.83 -24.45
CA SER A 180 -78.42 -73.81 -23.53
C SER A 180 -77.27 -72.93 -24.05
N LEU A 181 -77.05 -72.90 -25.36
CA LEU A 181 -76.03 -72.09 -26.02
C LEU A 181 -76.40 -70.60 -25.98
N GLU A 182 -77.65 -70.24 -26.21
CA GLU A 182 -78.16 -68.87 -25.99
C GLU A 182 -77.97 -68.43 -24.54
N GLY A 183 -78.31 -69.30 -23.57
CA GLY A 183 -78.14 -69.01 -22.15
C GLY A 183 -76.67 -68.76 -21.78
N ALA A 184 -75.77 -69.59 -22.30
CA ALA A 184 -74.32 -69.41 -22.12
C ALA A 184 -73.81 -68.12 -22.80
N LEU A 185 -74.27 -67.82 -24.02
CA LEU A 185 -73.88 -66.62 -24.77
C LEU A 185 -74.27 -65.34 -24.03
N ARG A 186 -75.50 -65.27 -23.49
CA ARG A 186 -75.97 -64.12 -22.70
C ARG A 186 -75.16 -63.93 -21.41
N GLN A 187 -74.77 -65.01 -20.74
CA GLN A 187 -73.87 -64.93 -19.57
C GLN A 187 -72.45 -64.48 -19.95
N LEU A 188 -71.94 -64.92 -21.09
CA LEU A 188 -70.60 -64.57 -21.57
C LEU A 188 -70.54 -63.10 -22.00
N GLN A 189 -71.60 -62.59 -22.66
CA GLN A 189 -71.73 -61.18 -23.01
C GLN A 189 -71.88 -60.28 -21.78
N ALA A 190 -72.71 -60.64 -20.79
CA ALA A 190 -72.80 -59.89 -19.54
C ALA A 190 -71.44 -59.80 -18.80
N ARG A 191 -70.64 -60.89 -18.81
CA ARG A 191 -69.26 -60.88 -18.28
C ARG A 191 -68.31 -60.00 -19.10
N PHE A 192 -68.48 -59.95 -20.41
CA PHE A 192 -67.70 -59.08 -21.30
C PHE A 192 -67.99 -57.60 -21.02
N ASP A 193 -69.27 -57.23 -20.86
CA ASP A 193 -69.71 -55.87 -20.56
C ASP A 193 -69.17 -55.41 -19.18
N ASP A 194 -69.30 -56.26 -18.15
CA ASP A 194 -68.76 -55.96 -16.81
C ASP A 194 -67.22 -55.83 -16.82
N THR A 195 -66.52 -56.69 -17.56
CA THR A 195 -65.06 -56.65 -17.69
C THR A 195 -64.62 -55.39 -18.43
N SER A 196 -65.36 -54.99 -19.48
CA SER A 196 -65.10 -53.78 -20.26
C SER A 196 -65.24 -52.54 -19.37
N ARG A 197 -66.35 -52.42 -18.65
CA ARG A 197 -66.60 -51.33 -17.68
C ARG A 197 -65.55 -51.27 -16.56
N LEU A 198 -65.11 -52.41 -16.03
CA LEU A 198 -64.01 -52.49 -15.06
C LEU A 198 -62.67 -52.05 -15.65
N SER A 199 -62.43 -52.29 -16.95
CA SER A 199 -61.22 -51.84 -17.63
C SER A 199 -61.24 -50.34 -17.91
N GLU A 200 -62.39 -49.79 -18.30
CA GLU A 200 -62.63 -48.37 -18.59
C GLU A 200 -62.43 -47.50 -17.36
N ASN A 201 -63.13 -47.79 -16.25
CA ASN A 201 -62.94 -47.12 -14.95
C ASN A 201 -61.47 -47.13 -14.49
N ARG A 202 -60.72 -48.20 -14.81
CA ARG A 202 -59.30 -48.37 -14.46
C ARG A 202 -58.36 -47.63 -15.41
N LEU A 203 -58.80 -47.26 -16.61
CA LEU A 203 -58.09 -46.38 -17.52
C LEU A 203 -58.32 -44.91 -17.14
N GLU A 204 -59.54 -44.52 -16.76
CA GLU A 204 -59.86 -43.18 -16.25
C GLU A 204 -59.08 -42.84 -14.97
N ASP A 205 -59.05 -43.75 -13.98
CA ASP A 205 -58.25 -43.61 -12.75
C ASP A 205 -56.75 -43.40 -13.02
N LYS A 206 -56.22 -44.04 -14.08
CA LYS A 206 -54.83 -43.85 -14.51
C LYS A 206 -54.62 -42.55 -15.27
N LEU A 207 -55.59 -42.14 -16.10
CA LEU A 207 -55.52 -40.91 -16.87
C LEU A 207 -55.50 -39.69 -15.95
N SER A 208 -56.44 -39.63 -15.00
CA SER A 208 -56.49 -38.59 -13.97
C SER A 208 -55.16 -38.48 -13.18
N LYS A 209 -54.56 -39.61 -12.79
CA LYS A 209 -53.24 -39.63 -12.10
C LYS A 209 -52.07 -39.18 -12.97
N LEU A 210 -52.17 -39.37 -14.29
CA LEU A 210 -51.19 -38.83 -15.25
C LEU A 210 -51.36 -37.32 -15.41
N GLU A 211 -52.59 -36.82 -15.52
CA GLU A 211 -52.91 -35.38 -15.60
C GLU A 211 -52.43 -34.63 -14.34
N ASP A 212 -52.73 -35.16 -13.15
CA ASP A 212 -52.23 -34.68 -11.85
C ASP A 212 -50.69 -34.62 -11.77
N THR A 213 -50.03 -35.52 -12.50
CA THR A 213 -48.57 -35.61 -12.57
C THR A 213 -48.02 -34.59 -13.57
N VAL A 214 -48.65 -34.43 -14.75
CA VAL A 214 -48.29 -33.39 -15.75
C VAL A 214 -48.45 -31.99 -15.15
N ALA A 215 -49.60 -31.69 -14.54
CA ALA A 215 -49.87 -30.41 -13.88
C ALA A 215 -48.91 -30.12 -12.70
N ARG A 216 -48.20 -31.13 -12.18
CA ARG A 216 -47.13 -30.98 -11.18
C ARG A 216 -45.78 -30.69 -11.83
N TRP A 217 -45.47 -31.35 -12.95
CA TRP A 217 -44.27 -31.07 -13.74
C TRP A 217 -44.30 -29.68 -14.37
N GLU A 218 -45.45 -29.21 -14.85
CA GLU A 218 -45.60 -27.85 -15.39
C GLU A 218 -45.28 -26.78 -14.33
N ARG A 219 -45.86 -26.89 -13.12
CA ARG A 219 -45.53 -26.02 -11.99
C ARG A 219 -44.05 -26.06 -11.60
N ASN A 220 -43.41 -27.23 -11.68
CA ASN A 220 -41.95 -27.34 -11.47
C ASN A 220 -41.16 -26.63 -12.58
N ILE A 221 -41.59 -26.74 -13.84
CA ILE A 221 -40.96 -26.07 -14.99
C ILE A 221 -41.08 -24.54 -14.87
N ASP A 222 -42.24 -24.01 -14.48
CA ASP A 222 -42.41 -22.57 -14.26
C ASP A 222 -41.60 -22.05 -13.07
N THR A 223 -41.51 -22.84 -12.00
CA THR A 223 -40.61 -22.53 -10.87
C THR A 223 -39.14 -22.47 -11.32
N LEU A 224 -38.71 -23.36 -12.22
CA LEU A 224 -37.36 -23.32 -12.79
C LEU A 224 -37.15 -22.12 -13.74
N ARG A 225 -38.14 -21.79 -14.58
CA ARG A 225 -38.12 -20.58 -15.44
C ARG A 225 -37.96 -19.30 -14.62
N ALA A 226 -38.61 -19.21 -13.46
CA ALA A 226 -38.52 -18.07 -12.54
C ALA A 226 -37.13 -17.88 -11.91
N VAL A 227 -36.26 -18.91 -11.92
CA VAL A 227 -34.86 -18.81 -11.43
C VAL A 227 -33.89 -18.28 -12.51
N CYS A 228 -34.22 -18.46 -13.79
CA CYS A 228 -33.37 -18.04 -14.92
C CYS A 228 -32.91 -16.56 -14.92
N PRO A 229 -33.70 -15.55 -14.49
CA PRO A 229 -33.26 -14.16 -14.49
C PRO A 229 -31.94 -13.92 -13.72
N ASN A 230 -31.74 -14.62 -12.60
CA ASN A 230 -30.55 -14.52 -11.75
C ASN A 230 -29.25 -14.93 -12.47
N VAL A 231 -29.35 -15.73 -13.55
CA VAL A 231 -28.20 -16.14 -14.35
C VAL A 231 -27.62 -14.96 -15.14
N SER A 232 -28.45 -13.99 -15.56
CA SER A 232 -27.97 -12.78 -16.23
C SER A 232 -27.24 -11.81 -15.28
N SER A 233 -27.61 -11.79 -13.99
CA SER A 233 -26.86 -11.08 -12.96
C SER A 233 -25.48 -11.72 -12.75
N ILE A 234 -25.39 -13.05 -12.79
CA ILE A 234 -24.12 -13.78 -12.68
C ILE A 234 -23.20 -13.50 -13.88
N SER A 235 -23.71 -13.42 -15.11
CA SER A 235 -22.87 -13.08 -16.27
C SER A 235 -22.33 -11.65 -16.20
N GLN A 236 -23.15 -10.67 -15.77
CA GLN A 236 -22.69 -9.31 -15.54
C GLN A 236 -21.64 -9.20 -14.41
N ILE A 237 -21.75 -10.03 -13.36
CA ILE A 237 -20.74 -10.10 -12.28
C ILE A 237 -19.43 -10.68 -12.83
N ASN A 238 -19.49 -11.74 -13.65
CA ASN A 238 -18.30 -12.35 -14.26
C ASN A 238 -17.58 -11.39 -15.23
N GLU A 239 -18.31 -10.59 -16.00
CA GLU A 239 -17.74 -9.57 -16.89
C GLU A 239 -17.05 -8.45 -16.10
N LYS A 240 -17.69 -7.96 -15.04
CA LYS A 240 -17.08 -6.99 -14.10
C LYS A 240 -15.84 -7.56 -13.42
N LEU A 241 -15.86 -8.83 -13.03
CA LEU A 241 -14.72 -9.52 -12.42
C LEU A 241 -13.54 -9.65 -13.41
N LYS A 242 -13.81 -9.99 -14.68
CA LYS A 242 -12.80 -10.04 -15.75
C LYS A 242 -12.13 -8.68 -15.96
N ASN A 243 -12.91 -7.62 -16.15
CA ASN A 243 -12.39 -6.25 -16.31
C ASN A 243 -11.58 -5.80 -15.07
N THR A 244 -12.06 -6.13 -13.87
CA THR A 244 -11.34 -5.84 -12.61
C THR A 244 -10.00 -6.60 -12.54
N SER A 245 -9.96 -7.86 -12.98
CA SER A 245 -8.72 -8.63 -13.06
C SER A 245 -7.74 -8.07 -14.09
N GLU A 246 -8.22 -7.65 -15.27
CA GLU A 246 -7.38 -7.01 -16.31
C GLU A 246 -6.76 -5.70 -15.80
N ARG A 247 -7.55 -4.89 -15.07
CA ARG A 247 -7.05 -3.68 -14.38
C ARG A 247 -6.06 -4.00 -13.27
N MET A 248 -6.28 -5.09 -12.51
CA MET A 248 -5.37 -5.52 -11.44
C MET A 248 -3.99 -5.93 -12.00
N ASN A 249 -3.95 -6.69 -13.10
CA ASN A 249 -2.71 -7.08 -13.77
C ASN A 249 -1.94 -5.86 -14.33
N SER A 250 -2.67 -4.85 -14.82
CA SER A 250 -2.08 -3.57 -15.24
C SER A 250 -1.48 -2.79 -14.06
N ILE A 251 -2.16 -2.75 -12.91
CA ILE A 251 -1.65 -2.15 -11.68
C ILE A 251 -0.40 -2.88 -11.19
N GLU A 252 -0.39 -4.22 -11.17
CA GLU A 252 0.78 -5.03 -10.81
C GLU A 252 1.99 -4.72 -11.68
N THR A 253 1.79 -4.65 -13.00
CA THR A 253 2.84 -4.25 -13.96
C THR A 253 3.41 -2.86 -13.64
N ASN A 254 2.53 -1.89 -13.33
CA ASN A 254 2.94 -0.53 -12.97
C ASN A 254 3.70 -0.50 -11.62
N VAL A 255 3.32 -1.33 -10.64
CA VAL A 255 4.03 -1.45 -9.35
C VAL A 255 5.44 -1.99 -9.54
N VAL A 256 5.64 -3.02 -10.38
CA VAL A 256 6.97 -3.56 -10.70
C VAL A 256 7.86 -2.53 -11.40
N ALA A 257 7.29 -1.73 -12.32
CA ALA A 257 8.00 -0.61 -12.94
C ALA A 257 8.41 0.46 -11.91
N LEU A 258 7.51 0.87 -11.02
CA LEU A 258 7.80 1.83 -9.95
C LEU A 258 8.85 1.32 -8.96
N GLN A 259 8.82 0.03 -8.59
CA GLN A 259 9.85 -0.60 -7.76
C GLN A 259 11.23 -0.57 -8.42
N THR A 260 11.29 -0.75 -9.75
CA THR A 260 12.53 -0.68 -10.53
C THR A 260 13.09 0.74 -10.53
N ASN A 261 12.26 1.74 -10.86
CA ASN A 261 12.65 3.16 -10.84
C ASN A 261 13.11 3.60 -9.42
N MET A 262 12.43 3.16 -8.37
CA MET A 262 12.80 3.45 -6.98
C MET A 262 14.16 2.87 -6.60
N LYS A 263 14.53 1.70 -7.13
CA LYS A 263 15.85 1.09 -6.94
C LYS A 263 16.96 1.89 -7.64
N GLU A 264 16.71 2.37 -8.86
CA GLU A 264 17.64 3.24 -9.59
C GLU A 264 17.84 4.59 -8.90
N ILE A 265 16.76 5.22 -8.44
CA ILE A 265 16.81 6.45 -7.62
C ILE A 265 17.62 6.21 -6.33
N SER A 266 17.41 5.08 -5.65
CA SER A 266 18.19 4.74 -4.46
C SER A 266 19.69 4.58 -4.76
N GLN A 267 20.06 3.98 -5.90
CA GLN A 267 21.47 3.86 -6.30
C GLN A 267 22.10 5.21 -6.65
N SER A 268 21.34 6.06 -7.36
CA SER A 268 21.77 7.43 -7.68
C SER A 268 21.99 8.26 -6.41
N ASN A 269 21.07 8.19 -5.45
CA ASN A 269 21.19 8.87 -4.15
C ASN A 269 22.45 8.43 -3.38
N THR A 270 22.81 7.14 -3.37
CA THR A 270 24.06 6.67 -2.77
C THR A 270 25.29 7.24 -3.48
N GLN A 271 25.29 7.33 -4.81
CA GLN A 271 26.38 7.98 -5.56
C GLN A 271 26.47 9.49 -5.30
N ILE A 272 25.34 10.16 -5.12
CA ILE A 272 25.29 11.59 -4.74
C ILE A 272 25.86 11.76 -3.33
N GLY A 273 25.51 10.91 -2.37
CA GLY A 273 26.06 10.92 -1.01
C GLY A 273 27.59 10.86 -0.99
N MET A 274 28.18 9.84 -1.63
CA MET A 274 29.64 9.70 -1.73
C MET A 274 30.33 10.91 -2.41
N LYS A 275 29.67 11.54 -3.40
CA LYS A 275 30.18 12.76 -4.04
C LYS A 275 30.08 13.98 -3.12
N VAL A 276 29.04 14.09 -2.30
CA VAL A 276 28.89 15.16 -1.30
C VAL A 276 29.95 15.02 -0.21
N GLU A 277 30.21 13.81 0.31
CA GLU A 277 31.27 13.54 1.29
C GLU A 277 32.68 13.88 0.75
N SER A 278 32.95 13.49 -0.50
CA SER A 278 34.18 13.84 -1.22
C SER A 278 34.33 15.36 -1.42
N PHE A 279 33.23 16.05 -1.77
CA PHE A 279 33.24 17.52 -1.90
C PHE A 279 33.40 18.23 -0.55
N ASN A 280 32.77 17.75 0.52
CA ASN A 280 32.85 18.34 1.86
C ASN A 280 34.29 18.26 2.40
N SER A 281 34.92 17.08 2.29
CA SER A 281 36.32 16.89 2.70
C SER A 281 37.31 17.69 1.84
N LEU A 282 37.07 17.87 0.54
CA LEU A 282 37.83 18.81 -0.29
C LEU A 282 37.65 20.27 0.18
N SER A 283 36.43 20.69 0.49
CA SER A 283 36.11 22.04 0.95
C SER A 283 36.71 22.35 2.33
N GLU A 284 36.63 21.41 3.28
CA GLU A 284 37.22 21.53 4.61
C GLU A 284 38.75 21.70 4.55
N ASN A 285 39.43 20.93 3.68
CA ASN A 285 40.86 21.09 3.46
C ASN A 285 41.18 22.46 2.83
N GLN A 286 40.44 22.90 1.81
CA GLN A 286 40.63 24.23 1.21
C GLN A 286 40.41 25.38 2.22
N VAL A 287 39.40 25.29 3.09
CA VAL A 287 39.15 26.28 4.15
C VAL A 287 40.30 26.30 5.16
N LYS A 288 40.83 25.13 5.52
CA LYS A 288 42.00 25.00 6.41
C LYS A 288 43.27 25.60 5.81
N ASP A 289 43.52 25.35 4.53
CA ASP A 289 44.69 25.89 3.80
C ASP A 289 44.57 27.42 3.65
N ILE A 290 43.39 27.94 3.31
CA ILE A 290 43.10 29.38 3.25
C ILE A 290 43.28 30.03 4.64
N TYR A 291 42.80 29.39 5.71
CA TYR A 291 42.98 29.88 7.08
C TYR A 291 44.47 29.92 7.47
N GLN A 292 45.22 28.84 7.21
CA GLN A 292 46.66 28.81 7.50
C GLN A 292 47.42 29.86 6.68
N HIS A 293 47.09 30.03 5.40
CA HIS A 293 47.70 31.06 4.56
C HIS A 293 47.37 32.48 5.06
N SER A 294 46.11 32.72 5.49
CA SER A 294 45.69 33.99 6.08
C SER A 294 46.40 34.29 7.41
N MET A 295 46.62 33.28 8.26
CA MET A 295 47.41 33.40 9.48
C MET A 295 48.87 33.73 9.17
N ASN A 296 49.51 33.01 8.24
CA ASN A 296 50.89 33.27 7.82
C ASN A 296 51.05 34.70 7.25
N ILE A 297 50.09 35.16 6.43
CA ILE A 297 50.05 36.56 5.95
C ILE A 297 49.87 37.53 7.13
N SER A 298 49.00 37.22 8.09
CA SER A 298 48.76 38.09 9.24
C SER A 298 49.99 38.22 10.15
N GLU A 299 50.75 37.14 10.35
CA GLU A 299 52.02 37.20 11.09
C GLU A 299 53.10 37.96 10.33
N SER A 300 53.25 37.72 9.02
CA SER A 300 54.19 38.44 8.17
C SER A 300 53.87 39.94 8.13
N LEU A 301 52.60 40.30 7.95
CA LEU A 301 52.13 41.69 7.98
C LEU A 301 52.33 42.30 9.38
N ARG A 302 52.09 41.56 10.47
CA ARG A 302 52.37 42.02 11.83
C ARG A 302 53.86 42.30 12.04
N ALA A 303 54.74 41.47 11.49
CA ALA A 303 56.19 41.68 11.55
C ALA A 303 56.60 42.95 10.77
N SER A 304 56.16 43.11 9.53
CA SER A 304 56.44 44.32 8.74
C SER A 304 55.81 45.58 9.33
N VAL A 305 54.61 45.50 9.92
CA VAL A 305 53.98 46.62 10.63
C VAL A 305 54.73 46.95 11.91
N LEU A 306 55.28 45.97 12.63
CA LEU A 306 56.18 46.23 13.77
C LEU A 306 57.51 46.85 13.33
N GLU A 307 58.10 46.43 12.21
CA GLU A 307 59.31 47.02 11.65
C GLU A 307 59.09 48.48 11.21
N VAL A 308 57.97 48.75 10.53
CA VAL A 308 57.52 50.10 10.18
C VAL A 308 57.18 50.92 11.43
N LEU A 309 56.56 50.33 12.46
CA LEU A 309 56.31 51.02 13.73
C LEU A 309 57.60 51.34 14.47
N HIS A 310 58.54 50.41 14.60
CA HIS A 310 59.81 50.64 15.29
C HIS A 310 60.66 51.70 14.58
N SER A 311 60.73 51.66 13.25
CA SER A 311 61.43 52.69 12.46
C SER A 311 60.72 54.04 12.52
N SER A 312 59.38 54.07 12.40
CA SER A 312 58.60 55.31 12.54
C SER A 312 58.67 55.88 13.96
N GLN A 313 58.65 55.03 14.99
CA GLN A 313 58.76 55.41 16.40
C GLN A 313 60.17 55.91 16.71
N ALA A 314 61.23 55.33 16.12
CA ALA A 314 62.57 55.88 16.18
C ALA A 314 62.66 57.25 15.47
N VAL A 315 62.00 57.44 14.33
CA VAL A 315 61.92 58.73 13.61
C VAL A 315 61.07 59.78 14.35
N VAL A 316 60.05 59.37 15.12
CA VAL A 316 59.25 60.27 15.97
C VAL A 316 60.01 60.61 17.25
N LEU A 317 60.63 59.65 17.93
CA LEU A 317 61.44 59.88 19.13
C LEU A 317 62.69 60.74 18.83
N SER A 318 63.31 60.59 17.65
CA SER A 318 64.41 61.46 17.20
C SER A 318 63.95 62.82 16.63
N LYS A 319 62.64 63.10 16.64
CA LYS A 319 62.04 64.41 16.33
C LYS A 319 61.25 64.99 17.52
N LEU A 320 61.28 64.32 18.67
CA LEU A 320 60.72 64.81 19.94
C LEU A 320 61.86 65.42 20.74
N ASP A 321 62.18 66.70 20.46
CA ASP A 321 63.25 67.45 21.14
C ASP A 321 63.04 67.57 22.67
N ASN A 322 61.83 67.28 23.17
CA ASN A 322 61.51 67.31 24.59
C ASN A 322 60.42 66.26 24.97
N PRO A 323 60.64 65.39 25.98
CA PRO A 323 59.61 64.45 26.45
C PRO A 323 58.28 65.08 26.89
N ALA A 324 58.27 66.38 27.20
CA ALA A 324 57.08 67.14 27.57
C ALA A 324 56.01 67.23 26.44
N ASP A 325 56.35 66.93 25.18
CA ASP A 325 55.40 66.97 24.07
C ASP A 325 54.35 65.84 24.10
N LEU A 326 54.61 64.76 24.85
CA LEU A 326 53.63 63.72 25.19
C LEU A 326 52.78 64.18 26.40
N VAL A 327 51.96 65.21 26.19
CA VAL A 327 51.01 65.67 27.20
C VAL A 327 49.92 64.60 27.39
N PRO A 328 49.73 64.04 28.61
CA PRO A 328 48.51 63.32 28.94
C PRO A 328 47.39 64.34 29.07
N GLY A 329 46.85 64.80 27.94
CA GLY A 329 45.76 65.76 27.90
C GLY A 329 44.56 65.17 28.64
N LYS A 330 44.24 65.72 29.81
CA LYS A 330 43.10 65.30 30.63
C LYS A 330 41.82 65.67 29.87
N LEU A 331 41.37 64.75 29.03
CA LEU A 331 40.26 64.95 28.11
C LEU A 331 38.97 65.07 28.93
N SER A 332 38.32 66.24 28.87
CA SER A 332 37.10 66.55 29.64
C SER A 332 35.84 65.98 29.00
N ARG A 333 35.88 65.65 27.71
CA ARG A 333 34.75 65.12 26.93
C ARG A 333 35.23 64.14 25.85
N CYS A 334 34.45 63.12 25.55
CA CYS A 334 34.78 62.20 24.46
C CYS A 334 34.40 62.80 23.11
N GLU A 335 35.36 63.44 22.46
CA GLU A 335 35.15 64.14 21.18
C GLU A 335 35.88 63.44 20.02
N LYS A 336 35.36 63.62 18.80
CA LYS A 336 35.94 63.07 17.58
C LYS A 336 37.15 63.91 17.17
N ASP A 337 38.20 63.24 16.70
CA ASP A 337 39.48 63.81 16.27
C ASP A 337 40.20 64.64 17.38
N ALA A 338 39.82 64.44 18.65
CA ALA A 338 40.24 65.23 19.81
C ALA A 338 41.74 65.13 20.17
N PHE A 339 42.46 64.19 19.58
CA PHE A 339 43.91 64.08 19.68
C PHE A 339 44.58 64.44 18.34
N ALA A 340 45.02 65.69 18.21
CA ALA A 340 45.87 66.17 17.10
C ALA A 340 47.31 65.58 17.11
N LYS A 341 47.65 64.75 18.11
CA LYS A 341 48.91 64.00 18.24
C LYS A 341 48.59 62.51 18.46
N PRO A 342 49.44 61.56 18.04
CA PRO A 342 49.21 60.13 18.30
C PRO A 342 49.12 59.82 19.80
N SER A 343 48.02 59.19 20.23
CA SER A 343 47.85 58.72 21.61
C SER A 343 48.30 57.26 21.75
N LEU A 344 48.98 56.94 22.87
CA LEU A 344 49.51 55.59 23.14
C LEU A 344 48.43 54.58 23.57
N THR A 345 47.27 55.06 24.01
CA THR A 345 46.10 54.21 24.32
C THR A 345 44.90 54.60 23.47
N ALA A 346 44.20 53.60 22.95
CA ALA A 346 42.95 53.80 22.20
C ALA A 346 41.75 54.14 23.11
N TYR A 347 41.86 53.86 24.42
CA TYR A 347 40.82 54.09 25.41
C TYR A 347 41.32 55.02 26.51
N HIS A 348 40.44 55.92 26.96
CA HIS A 348 40.67 56.90 28.02
C HIS A 348 39.44 56.97 28.94
N VAL A 349 39.64 57.03 30.26
CA VAL A 349 38.53 57.27 31.20
C VAL A 349 38.29 58.77 31.31
N ILE A 350 37.08 59.20 30.96
CA ILE A 350 36.63 60.58 31.08
C ILE A 350 35.92 60.74 32.43
N ILE A 351 36.22 61.81 33.14
CA ILE A 351 35.50 62.23 34.35
C ILE A 351 34.92 63.62 34.05
N PRO A 352 33.62 63.73 33.71
CA PRO A 352 32.95 65.00 33.48
C PRO A 352 33.01 65.92 34.70
N GLU A 353 33.03 67.23 34.45
CA GLU A 353 33.08 68.23 35.52
C GLU A 353 31.70 68.42 36.19
N ASP A 354 30.61 68.12 35.47
CA ASP A 354 29.21 68.24 35.91
C ASP A 354 28.71 67.07 36.80
N GLN A 355 29.59 66.38 37.51
CA GLN A 355 29.30 65.22 38.39
C GLN A 355 28.69 63.97 37.73
N ASP A 356 28.58 63.91 36.40
CA ASP A 356 28.27 62.68 35.66
C ASP A 356 29.32 61.59 35.99
N ALA A 357 28.90 60.33 36.12
CA ALA A 357 29.80 59.23 36.49
C ALA A 357 30.85 58.96 35.39
N PRO A 358 32.07 58.47 35.75
CA PRO A 358 33.12 58.22 34.77
C PRO A 358 32.69 57.24 33.66
N TYR A 359 33.14 57.49 32.44
CA TYR A 359 32.88 56.63 31.28
C TYR A 359 34.13 56.43 30.42
N LEU A 360 34.16 55.31 29.69
CA LEU A 360 35.26 54.98 28.81
C LEU A 360 35.05 55.60 27.42
N CYS A 361 36.04 56.33 26.93
CA CYS A 361 36.07 56.92 25.60
C CYS A 361 37.07 56.17 24.71
N ASP A 362 36.60 55.68 23.56
CA ASP A 362 37.46 55.22 22.46
C ASP A 362 37.79 56.41 21.54
N THR A 363 39.08 56.70 21.45
CA THR A 363 39.65 57.83 20.71
C THR A 363 40.36 57.42 19.42
N ALA A 364 40.24 56.16 19.00
CA ALA A 364 40.92 55.61 17.81
C ALA A 364 39.95 55.09 16.74
N THR A 365 38.87 54.41 17.13
CA THR A 365 37.92 53.82 16.18
C THR A 365 37.26 54.90 15.32
N ARG A 366 37.48 54.86 14.00
CA ARG A 366 36.85 55.80 13.03
C ARG A 366 36.99 57.29 13.41
N GLY A 367 38.15 57.70 13.91
CA GLY A 367 38.42 59.06 14.38
C GLY A 367 38.02 59.34 15.83
N GLY A 368 37.68 58.31 16.62
CA GLY A 368 37.38 58.47 18.04
C GLY A 368 36.03 59.17 18.32
N GLY A 369 35.89 59.70 19.53
CA GLY A 369 34.65 60.30 20.02
C GLY A 369 33.58 59.28 20.45
N TRP A 370 33.97 58.02 20.68
CA TRP A 370 33.04 56.93 20.96
C TRP A 370 32.96 56.64 22.47
N ILE A 371 31.85 57.01 23.10
CA ILE A 371 31.53 56.64 24.48
C ILE A 371 31.12 55.16 24.50
N VAL A 372 31.84 54.32 25.25
CA VAL A 372 31.54 52.89 25.39
C VAL A 372 30.42 52.72 26.43
N ILE A 373 29.31 52.10 26.03
CA ILE A 373 28.11 51.90 26.86
C ILE A 373 27.92 50.45 27.33
N GLN A 374 28.51 49.49 26.62
CA GLN A 374 28.57 48.07 26.99
C GLN A 374 29.90 47.48 26.53
N ARG A 375 30.47 46.58 27.33
CA ARG A 375 31.65 45.79 26.96
C ARG A 375 31.55 44.38 27.54
N ARG A 376 31.82 43.37 26.71
CA ARG A 376 32.02 41.95 27.07
C ARG A 376 33.27 41.42 26.38
N SER A 377 34.19 40.86 27.13
CA SER A 377 35.54 40.53 26.70
C SER A 377 36.18 39.43 27.57
N THR A 378 35.85 39.39 28.86
CA THR A 378 36.33 38.37 29.81
C THR A 378 35.24 37.37 30.19
N GLY A 379 34.01 37.84 30.43
CA GLY A 379 32.97 37.08 31.10
C GLY A 379 33.04 37.10 32.63
N ASN A 380 33.92 37.92 33.23
CA ASN A 380 34.10 37.98 34.69
C ASN A 380 32.87 38.55 35.43
N VAL A 381 32.09 39.40 34.76
CA VAL A 381 30.94 40.12 35.33
C VAL A 381 29.64 39.46 34.88
N ASP A 382 28.76 39.19 35.85
CA ASP A 382 27.41 38.69 35.59
C ASP A 382 26.49 39.81 35.10
N PHE A 383 25.76 39.52 34.02
CA PHE A 383 24.80 40.43 33.38
C PHE A 383 23.35 40.00 33.62
N PHE A 384 23.10 38.94 34.38
CA PHE A 384 21.76 38.59 34.87
C PHE A 384 21.37 39.44 36.09
N GLN A 385 21.31 40.76 35.89
CA GLN A 385 21.07 41.78 36.92
C GLN A 385 19.64 42.34 36.90
N ASP A 386 19.24 42.94 38.02
CA ASP A 386 17.91 43.55 38.24
C ASP A 386 17.75 44.93 37.57
N TRP A 387 16.54 45.49 37.62
CA TRP A 387 16.21 46.80 37.04
C TRP A 387 17.02 47.95 37.65
N ALA A 388 17.21 47.95 38.97
CA ALA A 388 17.93 49.02 39.65
C ALA A 388 19.42 49.04 39.25
N THR A 389 20.02 47.86 39.14
CA THR A 389 21.39 47.63 38.71
C THR A 389 21.59 48.00 37.25
N TYR A 390 20.66 47.60 36.37
CA TYR A 390 20.68 48.02 34.96
C TYR A 390 20.44 49.52 34.75
N LYS A 391 19.64 50.15 35.60
CA LYS A 391 19.45 51.60 35.63
C LYS A 391 20.74 52.34 36.03
N ALA A 392 21.37 51.93 37.13
CA ALA A 392 22.57 52.57 37.69
C ALA A 392 23.86 52.28 36.90
N GLY A 393 23.97 51.10 36.28
CA GLY A 393 25.19 50.59 35.65
C GLY A 393 26.06 49.79 36.61
N PHE A 394 26.84 48.86 36.06
CA PHE A 394 27.62 47.87 36.81
C PHE A 394 28.82 47.36 36.00
N GLY A 395 29.76 46.71 36.68
CA GLY A 395 31.06 46.31 36.11
C GLY A 395 32.13 47.41 36.21
N ALA A 396 33.30 47.17 35.64
CA ALA A 396 34.45 48.09 35.68
C ALA A 396 34.86 48.52 34.26
N LEU A 397 35.30 49.77 34.10
CA LEU A 397 35.58 50.35 32.77
C LEU A 397 36.79 49.71 32.04
N ASP A 398 37.62 48.96 32.77
CA ASP A 398 38.75 48.20 32.28
C ASP A 398 38.46 46.70 32.06
N ASP A 399 37.26 46.23 32.43
CA ASP A 399 36.77 44.85 32.26
C ASP A 399 35.41 44.85 31.51
N ASP A 400 34.56 43.87 31.77
CA ASP A 400 33.17 43.79 31.30
C ASP A 400 32.26 44.75 32.10
N PHE A 401 31.42 45.55 31.42
CA PHE A 401 30.52 46.51 32.09
C PHE A 401 29.28 46.90 31.26
N TRP A 402 28.29 47.46 31.97
CA TRP A 402 27.14 48.20 31.43
C TRP A 402 27.11 49.60 32.04
N LEU A 403 27.10 50.66 31.21
CA LEU A 403 27.22 52.04 31.70
C LEU A 403 26.04 52.49 32.58
N GLY A 404 24.85 51.91 32.39
CA GLY A 404 23.62 52.23 33.13
C GLY A 404 22.61 52.97 32.26
N ASN A 405 21.38 52.47 32.23
CA ASN A 405 20.33 52.96 31.32
C ASN A 405 20.05 54.46 31.51
N GLU A 406 20.08 54.96 32.75
CA GLU A 406 19.85 56.37 33.05
C GLU A 406 20.93 57.28 32.45
N LYS A 407 22.19 56.83 32.45
CA LYS A 407 23.31 57.59 31.88
C LYS A 407 23.26 57.58 30.35
N ILE A 408 22.91 56.44 29.75
CA ILE A 408 22.76 56.29 28.29
C ILE A 408 21.56 57.13 27.80
N TYR A 409 20.45 57.16 28.54
CA TYR A 409 19.34 58.08 28.30
C TYR A 409 19.78 59.55 28.44
N THR A 410 20.44 59.91 29.55
CA THR A 410 20.93 61.28 29.81
C THR A 410 21.87 61.78 28.70
N LEU A 411 22.78 60.93 28.20
CA LEU A 411 23.65 61.26 27.07
C LEU A 411 22.85 61.46 25.77
N THR A 412 21.97 60.52 25.43
CA THR A 412 21.24 60.54 24.14
C THR A 412 20.03 61.47 24.09
N SER A 413 19.58 61.98 25.23
CA SER A 413 18.55 63.03 25.33
C SER A 413 19.11 64.44 25.06
N LYS A 414 20.39 64.68 25.37
CA LYS A 414 21.06 65.99 25.18
C LYS A 414 21.27 66.35 23.70
N GLN A 415 21.55 65.37 22.84
CA GLN A 415 21.83 65.54 21.41
C GLN A 415 21.71 64.19 20.66
N PRO A 416 21.45 64.17 19.33
CA PRO A 416 21.47 62.94 18.53
C PRO A 416 22.82 62.20 18.58
N HIS A 417 22.78 60.86 18.57
CA HIS A 417 23.98 60.01 18.55
C HIS A 417 23.86 58.95 17.45
N GLU A 418 24.99 58.49 16.91
CA GLU A 418 25.12 57.22 16.17
C GLU A 418 25.60 56.11 17.12
N MET A 419 25.39 54.84 16.75
CA MET A 419 25.85 53.67 17.52
C MET A 419 26.63 52.68 16.65
N ILE A 420 27.75 52.17 17.18
CA ILE A 420 28.45 50.99 16.67
C ILE A 420 28.38 49.86 17.70
N VAL A 421 28.11 48.65 17.21
CA VAL A 421 28.27 47.39 17.93
C VAL A 421 29.42 46.63 17.27
N SER A 422 30.51 46.43 18.00
CA SER A 422 31.69 45.65 17.58
C SER A 422 31.63 44.25 18.17
N LEU A 423 31.86 43.23 17.36
CA LEU A 423 31.70 41.82 17.72
C LEU A 423 32.89 41.00 17.25
N LYS A 424 33.27 39.96 18.00
CA LYS A 424 34.21 38.91 17.54
C LYS A 424 33.57 37.54 17.67
N PHE A 425 33.64 36.74 16.62
CA PHE A 425 33.16 35.36 16.60
C PHE A 425 34.08 34.49 15.73
N ASN A 426 34.46 33.31 16.24
CA ASN A 426 35.41 32.40 15.59
C ASN A 426 36.67 33.10 15.04
N GLY A 427 37.25 34.00 15.84
CA GLY A 427 38.43 34.81 15.47
C GLY A 427 38.13 36.07 14.67
N ILE A 428 37.05 36.08 13.89
CA ILE A 428 36.70 37.15 12.95
C ILE A 428 36.02 38.32 13.68
N PHE A 429 36.52 39.55 13.47
CA PHE A 429 35.88 40.78 13.90
C PHE A 429 34.85 41.28 12.87
N GLN A 430 33.68 41.69 13.33
CA GLN A 430 32.59 42.25 12.53
C GLN A 430 31.91 43.40 13.28
N PHE A 431 31.17 44.26 12.58
CA PHE A 431 30.46 45.38 13.20
C PHE A 431 29.06 45.59 12.63
N ALA A 432 28.18 46.15 13.45
CA ALA A 432 26.90 46.73 13.05
C ALA A 432 26.87 48.22 13.43
N HIS A 433 26.39 49.06 12.53
CA HIS A 433 26.37 50.51 12.66
C HIS A 433 24.94 51.02 12.45
N TYR A 434 24.51 51.94 13.31
CA TYR A 434 23.20 52.59 13.23
C TYR A 434 23.44 54.10 13.20
N ASP A 435 23.00 54.77 12.13
CA ASP A 435 23.18 56.22 11.94
C ASP A 435 22.34 57.10 12.89
N TYR A 436 21.57 56.47 13.78
CA TYR A 436 20.89 57.10 14.90
C TYR A 436 20.77 56.08 16.05
N PHE A 437 20.84 56.55 17.29
CA PHE A 437 20.56 55.80 18.52
C PHE A 437 20.10 56.76 19.62
N SER A 438 19.03 56.38 20.33
CA SER A 438 18.64 57.00 21.59
C SER A 438 17.79 56.04 22.44
N LEU A 439 17.74 56.29 23.74
CA LEU A 439 16.81 55.61 24.64
C LEU A 439 15.66 56.56 25.03
N GLY A 440 14.51 55.96 25.35
CA GLY A 440 13.49 56.64 26.14
C GLY A 440 13.91 56.84 27.60
N ASP A 441 13.07 57.54 28.35
CA ASP A 441 13.15 57.68 29.81
C ASP A 441 12.76 56.39 30.54
N GLU A 442 12.86 56.38 31.88
CA GLU A 442 12.44 55.23 32.69
C GLU A 442 10.93 54.93 32.55
N ALA A 443 10.08 55.95 32.38
CA ALA A 443 8.63 55.80 32.27
C ALA A 443 8.21 55.10 30.96
N SER A 444 8.96 55.27 29.88
CA SER A 444 8.84 54.48 28.65
C SER A 444 9.71 53.21 28.65
N GLY A 445 10.28 52.83 29.80
CA GLY A 445 11.06 51.62 29.98
C GLY A 445 12.41 51.62 29.25
N TYR A 446 13.07 52.77 29.11
CA TYR A 446 14.31 52.95 28.34
C TYR A 446 14.22 52.42 26.90
N LYS A 447 13.07 52.64 26.25
CA LYS A 447 12.74 52.16 24.91
C LYS A 447 13.81 52.48 23.87
N LEU A 448 14.29 51.47 23.15
CA LEU A 448 15.32 51.61 22.13
C LEU A 448 14.79 52.31 20.87
N ASN A 449 15.43 53.40 20.46
CA ASN A 449 15.33 53.92 19.11
C ASN A 449 16.68 53.75 18.39
N ILE A 450 16.65 53.30 17.13
CA ILE A 450 17.82 53.08 16.27
C ILE A 450 17.51 53.50 14.84
N GLY A 451 18.54 53.96 14.14
CA GLY A 451 18.49 54.45 12.75
C GLY A 451 18.53 53.37 11.68
N LYS A 452 19.08 53.74 10.52
CA LYS A 452 19.40 52.87 9.40
C LYS A 452 20.66 52.07 9.70
N TYR A 453 20.59 50.76 9.41
CA TYR A 453 21.71 49.85 9.56
C TYR A 453 22.74 49.98 8.43
N SER A 454 24.02 49.85 8.76
CA SER A 454 25.09 49.41 7.85
C SER A 454 26.12 48.53 8.58
N GLY A 455 27.00 47.84 7.84
CA GLY A 455 28.09 47.04 8.42
C GLY A 455 28.10 45.57 8.00
N THR A 456 29.01 44.80 8.59
CA THR A 456 29.29 43.40 8.22
C THR A 456 28.52 42.38 9.07
N ALA A 457 28.22 42.69 10.34
CA ALA A 457 27.67 41.71 11.28
C ALA A 457 26.19 41.32 11.05
N GLY A 458 25.49 41.94 10.11
CA GLY A 458 24.05 41.79 9.92
C GLY A 458 23.21 42.51 10.99
N ASN A 459 21.96 42.81 10.65
CA ASN A 459 21.08 43.69 11.42
C ASN A 459 20.27 42.96 12.51
N SER A 460 20.93 42.31 13.48
CA SER A 460 20.22 41.59 14.55
C SER A 460 19.49 42.50 15.54
N MET A 461 19.69 43.82 15.56
CA MET A 461 18.90 44.75 16.39
C MET A 461 17.53 45.12 15.79
N LEU A 462 17.25 44.79 14.53
CA LEU A 462 16.05 45.28 13.84
C LEU A 462 14.74 44.96 14.57
N ASN A 463 14.64 43.76 15.15
CA ASN A 463 13.46 43.31 15.90
C ASN A 463 13.29 43.99 17.28
N HIS A 464 14.38 44.57 17.80
CA HIS A 464 14.47 45.26 19.09
C HIS A 464 14.11 46.75 18.98
N ARG A 465 14.01 47.30 17.77
CA ARG A 465 13.65 48.68 17.50
C ARG A 465 12.26 49.01 18.08
N ASN A 466 12.17 50.12 18.82
CA ASN A 466 11.00 50.60 19.55
C ASN A 466 10.52 49.69 20.70
N MET A 467 11.30 48.70 21.13
CA MET A 467 10.96 47.86 22.28
C MET A 467 11.48 48.48 23.59
N PRO A 468 10.74 48.38 24.70
CA PRO A 468 11.23 48.72 26.05
C PRO A 468 12.31 47.72 26.50
N PHE A 469 13.17 48.15 27.40
CA PHE A 469 14.13 47.30 28.08
C PHE A 469 13.41 46.44 29.13
N SER A 470 13.81 45.17 29.30
CA SER A 470 13.25 44.26 30.31
C SER A 470 14.37 43.52 31.05
N THR A 471 14.17 43.33 32.36
CA THR A 471 15.03 42.56 33.29
C THR A 471 14.22 41.41 33.90
N PHE A 472 14.85 40.49 34.63
CA PHE A 472 14.12 39.34 35.21
C PHE A 472 13.06 39.77 36.24
N ASP A 473 13.24 40.91 36.90
CA ASP A 473 12.34 41.52 37.89
C ASP A 473 11.33 42.50 37.28
N LYS A 474 11.56 42.97 36.05
CA LYS A 474 10.71 43.97 35.38
C LYS A 474 10.49 43.60 33.91
N ASP A 475 9.39 42.92 33.67
CA ASP A 475 8.91 42.51 32.35
C ASP A 475 8.20 43.68 31.65
N HIS A 476 8.66 44.03 30.45
CA HIS A 476 7.99 44.92 29.52
C HIS A 476 7.91 44.32 28.10
N ASP A 477 8.25 43.05 27.91
CA ASP A 477 8.31 42.45 26.57
C ASP A 477 6.92 42.03 26.08
N PHE A 478 6.81 41.50 24.86
CA PHE A 478 5.51 41.23 24.23
C PHE A 478 5.05 39.77 24.38
N HIS A 479 5.80 38.95 25.13
CA HIS A 479 5.51 37.53 25.31
C HIS A 479 4.46 37.30 26.40
N LYS A 480 3.35 36.66 26.02
CA LYS A 480 2.11 36.66 26.82
C LYS A 480 2.14 35.83 28.10
N THR A 481 3.16 34.99 28.29
CA THR A 481 3.15 33.92 29.32
C THR A 481 4.50 33.65 30.00
N SER A 482 5.55 34.42 29.68
CA SER A 482 6.89 34.23 30.28
C SER A 482 7.81 35.41 29.94
N ASN A 483 8.51 35.94 30.94
CA ASN A 483 9.49 37.02 30.80
C ASN A 483 10.72 36.53 29.99
N CYS A 484 11.00 37.17 28.85
CA CYS A 484 12.13 36.83 28.00
C CYS A 484 13.49 37.07 28.66
N ALA A 485 13.62 38.05 29.56
CA ALA A 485 14.88 38.31 30.28
C ALA A 485 15.21 37.17 31.26
N GLN A 486 14.20 36.62 31.94
CA GLN A 486 14.36 35.46 32.82
C GLN A 486 14.79 34.21 32.03
N GLU A 487 14.10 33.92 30.91
CA GLU A 487 14.40 32.74 30.07
C GLU A 487 15.73 32.85 29.31
N ASN A 488 16.11 34.06 28.86
CA ASN A 488 17.31 34.31 28.06
C ASN A 488 18.49 34.88 28.89
N HIS A 489 18.36 34.87 30.21
CA HIS A 489 19.46 35.03 31.16
C HIS A 489 20.35 36.26 30.95
N GLY A 490 19.70 37.41 30.72
CA GLY A 490 20.28 38.74 30.57
C GLY A 490 19.17 39.78 30.49
N ALA A 491 19.52 41.07 30.44
CA ALA A 491 18.53 42.14 30.25
C ALA A 491 18.74 42.89 28.93
N TRP A 492 17.65 43.14 28.21
CA TRP A 492 17.69 43.64 26.83
C TRP A 492 16.35 44.25 26.41
N TRP A 493 16.33 44.85 25.22
CA TRP A 493 15.11 45.34 24.58
C TRP A 493 14.33 44.19 23.91
N TYR A 494 13.87 43.23 24.71
CA TYR A 494 13.23 42.01 24.22
C TYR A 494 11.89 42.28 23.52
N ARG A 495 11.49 41.34 22.66
CA ARG A 495 10.21 41.33 21.95
C ARG A 495 9.51 39.98 22.07
N LEU A 496 9.99 38.97 21.33
CA LEU A 496 9.40 37.62 21.23
C LEU A 496 10.43 36.53 20.81
N CYS A 497 11.58 36.31 21.46
CA CYS A 497 12.23 37.11 22.48
C CYS A 497 13.31 38.01 21.87
N HIS A 498 14.25 37.46 21.09
CA HIS A 498 15.37 38.22 20.52
C HIS A 498 15.89 37.71 19.18
N SER A 499 16.66 38.58 18.51
CA SER A 499 17.65 38.23 17.47
C SER A 499 19.09 38.60 17.86
N SER A 500 19.29 39.38 18.92
CA SER A 500 20.56 39.55 19.62
C SER A 500 20.35 39.53 21.13
N ASN A 501 21.32 39.02 21.88
CA ASN A 501 21.29 38.94 23.34
C ASN A 501 22.68 39.20 23.92
N LEU A 502 23.30 40.35 23.62
CA LEU A 502 24.70 40.62 23.99
C LEU A 502 24.92 40.74 25.51
N ASN A 503 23.85 40.94 26.26
CA ASN A 503 23.81 40.93 27.72
C ASN A 503 23.48 39.54 28.31
N GLY A 504 23.33 38.50 27.48
CA GLY A 504 23.16 37.12 27.95
C GLY A 504 24.38 36.58 28.70
N ARG A 505 24.25 35.34 29.17
CA ARG A 505 25.31 34.58 29.84
C ARG A 505 26.50 34.39 28.90
N TRP A 506 27.69 34.79 29.35
CA TRP A 506 28.91 34.65 28.55
C TRP A 506 29.28 33.18 28.36
N GLY A 507 29.71 32.81 27.15
CA GLY A 507 30.12 31.44 26.81
C GLY A 507 28.98 30.40 26.69
N ASP A 508 27.75 30.72 27.12
CA ASP A 508 26.60 29.81 26.98
C ASP A 508 26.07 29.80 25.52
N SER A 509 25.16 28.86 25.25
CA SER A 509 24.57 28.63 23.93
C SER A 509 23.04 28.67 23.97
N GLY A 510 22.40 28.64 22.79
CA GLY A 510 20.96 28.84 22.67
C GLY A 510 20.56 30.27 23.02
N GLY A 511 19.31 30.44 23.47
CA GLY A 511 18.75 31.77 23.79
C GLY A 511 19.47 32.51 24.92
N ARG A 512 20.09 31.78 25.86
CA ARG A 512 20.78 32.35 27.04
C ARG A 512 22.16 32.92 26.74
N GLY A 513 22.80 32.51 25.65
CA GLY A 513 24.17 32.91 25.31
C GLY A 513 24.27 34.38 24.91
N ALA A 514 25.48 34.94 24.99
CA ALA A 514 25.78 36.26 24.44
C ALA A 514 25.79 36.25 22.90
N THR A 515 24.60 36.23 22.28
CA THR A 515 24.42 35.88 20.86
C THR A 515 24.16 37.07 19.92
N TRP A 516 24.53 36.92 18.65
CA TRP A 516 24.13 37.80 17.55
C TRP A 516 23.76 36.95 16.33
N SER A 517 22.46 36.78 16.06
CA SER A 517 21.94 35.68 15.23
C SER A 517 22.54 35.61 13.82
N SER A 518 22.84 36.74 13.19
CA SER A 518 23.39 36.79 11.83
C SER A 518 24.86 36.39 11.70
N ILE A 519 25.62 36.26 12.79
CA ILE A 519 27.02 35.76 12.75
C ILE A 519 27.24 34.51 13.61
N SER A 520 26.64 34.43 14.80
CA SER A 520 26.90 33.36 15.76
C SER A 520 25.76 32.35 15.90
N ARG A 521 24.59 32.64 15.30
CA ARG A 521 23.32 31.88 15.39
C ARG A 521 22.87 31.67 16.84
N SER A 522 23.43 30.66 17.50
CA SER A 522 23.09 30.17 18.84
C SER A 522 24.33 29.93 19.71
N GLN A 523 25.50 30.45 19.33
CA GLN A 523 26.74 30.37 20.10
C GLN A 523 27.12 31.77 20.64
N SER A 524 27.73 31.84 21.82
CA SER A 524 28.29 33.08 22.36
C SER A 524 29.29 33.71 21.38
N VAL A 525 29.26 35.03 21.25
CA VAL A 525 30.40 35.80 20.74
C VAL A 525 31.57 35.71 21.75
N THR A 526 32.79 35.98 21.30
CA THR A 526 34.00 36.06 22.14
C THR A 526 34.49 37.49 22.36
N PHE A 527 33.78 38.47 21.81
CA PHE A 527 33.87 39.89 22.15
C PHE A 527 32.55 40.57 21.78
N SER A 528 32.07 41.48 22.62
CA SER A 528 30.98 42.41 22.36
C SER A 528 31.34 43.78 22.91
N GLU A 529 31.07 44.84 22.15
CA GLU A 529 31.24 46.19 22.65
C GLU A 529 30.27 47.14 21.93
N MET A 530 29.46 47.87 22.69
CA MET A 530 28.54 48.87 22.17
C MET A 530 29.08 50.26 22.48
N LYS A 531 29.11 51.13 21.47
CA LYS A 531 29.61 52.50 21.56
C LYS A 531 28.63 53.47 20.92
N ILE A 532 28.49 54.64 21.51
CA ILE A 532 27.72 55.76 20.97
C ILE A 532 28.63 56.96 20.72
N ARG A 533 28.32 57.75 19.70
CA ARG A 533 29.05 58.99 19.39
C ARG A 533 28.06 60.09 19.03
N PRO A 534 28.22 61.32 19.55
CA PRO A 534 27.42 62.46 19.12
C PRO A 534 27.47 62.64 17.59
N LEU A 535 26.31 62.92 17.00
CA LEU A 535 26.26 63.45 15.64
C LEU A 535 26.56 64.96 15.67
N PRO A 536 27.14 65.54 14.61
CA PRO A 536 27.17 66.99 14.43
C PRO A 536 25.75 67.56 14.28
N ASP A 537 25.57 68.82 14.68
CA ASP A 537 24.37 69.64 14.41
C ASP A 537 24.21 69.99 12.91
#